data_AF-A0A928CW73-F1
#
_entry.id   AF-A0A928CW73-F1
#
_cell.length_a   1.000
_cell.length_b   1.000
_cell.length_c   1.000
_cell.angle_alpha   90.00
_cell.angle_beta   90.00
_cell.angle_gamma   90.00
#
_symmetry.space_group_name_H-M   'P 1'
#
loop_
_entity.id
_entity.type
_entity.pdbx_description
1 polymer ?
#
loop_
_entity_poly.entity_id
_entity_poly.type
_entity_poly.pdbx_seq_one_letter_code
_entity_poly.pdbx_strand_id
1 'polypeptide(L)'
;MAKPKPLMTPEQQKMFKKAVAEKAIPAMKYEDYCKITPEEAGKMLKAVADKVDFNAEKTPEQSKAPEIPEKGPERKAPEIKDPDSPATKFQKRALSEAVKAGHMEALPEEQWKALTKGEASKIITELHAKQPPAPATESQMKEIEKLVKDGRIYPMKTETFNSLSKDKASTLIGIGRMNQGNNIRVEGYDPDYVSRRNQPMTEEQKTELKRLVAENRLNPISRDKWQDMTQGDAGKLIYVGQQREAANELAPERDRTHERENAPEPEKNVPKRPAPSRADDMPM
;
A
#
# COMPACT_ATOMS: atom_id res chain seq x y z
N MET A 1 -0.54 -2.39 -32.21
CA MET A 1 0.19 -3.56 -32.74
C MET A 1 0.31 -4.57 -31.61
N ALA A 2 -0.14 -5.82 -31.83
CA ALA A 2 -0.05 -6.87 -30.81
C ALA A 2 1.43 -7.25 -30.58
N LYS A 3 1.85 -7.39 -29.31
CA LYS A 3 3.21 -7.84 -28.98
C LYS A 3 3.40 -9.30 -29.42
N PRO A 4 4.56 -9.67 -29.99
CA PRO A 4 4.82 -11.06 -30.40
C PRO A 4 4.77 -11.98 -29.18
N LYS A 5 4.12 -13.14 -29.32
CA LYS A 5 4.05 -14.16 -28.28
C LYS A 5 5.24 -15.12 -28.43
N PRO A 6 5.82 -15.63 -27.33
CA PRO A 6 6.88 -16.62 -27.39
C PRO A 6 6.39 -17.91 -28.07
N LEU A 7 7.22 -18.46 -28.95
CA LEU A 7 6.94 -19.73 -29.65
C LEU A 7 7.28 -20.97 -28.81
N MET A 8 8.10 -20.82 -27.76
CA MET A 8 8.48 -21.89 -26.82
C MET A 8 7.30 -22.42 -26.00
N THR A 9 7.37 -23.71 -25.62
CA THR A 9 6.39 -24.27 -24.69
C THR A 9 6.52 -23.64 -23.29
N PRO A 10 5.46 -23.63 -22.46
CA PRO A 10 5.53 -23.08 -21.10
C PRO A 10 6.66 -23.67 -20.25
N GLU A 11 6.94 -24.97 -20.42
CA GLU A 11 8.03 -25.66 -19.73
C GLU A 11 9.42 -25.19 -20.22
N GLN A 12 9.59 -25.05 -21.53
CA GLN A 12 10.83 -24.51 -22.11
C GLN A 12 11.06 -23.07 -21.67
N GLN A 13 10.02 -22.25 -21.59
CA GLN A 13 10.11 -20.88 -21.09
C GLN A 13 10.59 -20.85 -19.63
N LYS A 14 10.10 -21.77 -18.78
CA LYS A 14 10.52 -21.91 -17.39
C LYS A 14 11.99 -22.29 -17.29
N MET A 15 12.43 -23.30 -18.05
CA MET A 15 13.82 -23.74 -18.10
C MET A 15 14.76 -22.65 -18.63
N PHE A 16 14.35 -21.91 -19.66
CA PHE A 16 15.15 -20.84 -20.26
C PHE A 16 15.34 -19.68 -19.27
N LYS A 17 14.31 -19.31 -18.52
CA LYS A 17 14.41 -18.31 -17.43
C LYS A 17 15.39 -18.77 -16.34
N LYS A 18 15.36 -20.05 -15.95
CA LYS A 18 16.31 -20.61 -14.98
C LYS A 18 17.75 -20.53 -15.49
N ALA A 19 17.98 -20.94 -16.74
CA ALA A 19 19.30 -20.90 -17.36
C ALA A 19 19.86 -19.47 -17.53
N VAL A 20 19.00 -18.48 -17.79
CA VAL A 20 19.41 -17.07 -17.83
C VAL A 20 19.72 -16.54 -16.42
N ALA A 21 18.92 -16.89 -15.41
CA ALA A 21 19.14 -16.49 -14.01
C ALA A 21 20.44 -17.06 -13.45
N GLU A 22 20.79 -18.30 -13.81
CA GLU A 22 22.05 -18.96 -13.44
C GLU A 22 23.22 -18.56 -14.37
N LYS A 23 23.00 -17.59 -15.28
CA LYS A 23 23.99 -17.08 -16.23
C LYS A 23 24.57 -18.14 -17.18
N ALA A 24 23.89 -19.27 -17.34
CA ALA A 24 24.26 -20.32 -18.28
C ALA A 24 23.88 -19.97 -19.73
N ILE A 25 22.86 -19.12 -19.91
CA ILE A 25 22.46 -18.53 -21.20
C ILE A 25 22.53 -17.01 -21.09
N PRO A 26 23.05 -16.28 -22.10
CA PRO A 26 23.05 -14.82 -22.10
C PRO A 26 21.63 -14.26 -22.09
N ALA A 27 21.43 -13.20 -21.30
CA ALA A 27 20.17 -12.44 -21.34
C ALA A 27 19.98 -11.83 -22.73
N MET A 28 18.80 -12.03 -23.31
CA MET A 28 18.47 -11.56 -24.66
C MET A 28 17.24 -10.67 -24.66
N LYS A 29 17.11 -9.82 -25.67
CA LYS A 29 15.95 -8.94 -25.82
C LYS A 29 14.68 -9.75 -26.05
N TYR A 30 13.55 -9.25 -25.56
CA TYR A 30 12.26 -9.95 -25.65
C TYR A 30 11.84 -10.28 -27.09
N GLU A 31 12.16 -9.40 -28.04
CA GLU A 31 11.88 -9.61 -29.46
C GLU A 31 12.66 -10.80 -30.03
N ASP A 32 13.89 -11.02 -29.57
CA ASP A 32 14.72 -12.15 -30.01
C ASP A 32 14.32 -13.43 -29.27
N TYR A 33 13.95 -13.32 -28.00
CA TYR A 33 13.36 -14.42 -27.22
C TYR A 33 12.09 -14.97 -27.88
N CYS A 34 11.23 -14.09 -28.43
CA CYS A 34 10.00 -14.52 -29.09
C CYS A 34 10.22 -15.19 -30.45
N LYS A 35 11.42 -15.07 -31.05
CA LYS A 35 11.77 -15.72 -32.31
C LYS A 35 12.33 -17.13 -32.12
N ILE A 36 12.72 -17.50 -30.89
CA ILE A 36 13.28 -18.83 -30.61
C ILE A 36 12.20 -19.89 -30.79
N THR A 37 12.47 -20.83 -31.68
CA THR A 37 11.60 -21.99 -31.89
C THR A 37 11.75 -23.01 -30.74
N PRO A 38 10.73 -23.85 -30.49
CA PRO A 38 10.83 -24.93 -29.52
C PRO A 38 12.04 -25.86 -29.73
N GLU A 39 12.43 -26.11 -30.98
CA GLU A 39 13.58 -26.96 -31.31
C GLU A 39 14.92 -26.29 -30.96
N GLU A 40 15.06 -25.01 -31.25
CA GLU A 40 16.24 -24.21 -30.89
C GLU A 40 16.36 -24.07 -29.37
N ALA A 41 15.25 -23.80 -28.68
CA ALA A 41 15.21 -23.78 -27.22
C ALA A 41 15.66 -25.12 -26.63
N GLY A 42 15.18 -26.24 -27.19
CA GLY A 42 15.59 -27.59 -26.76
C GLY A 42 17.10 -27.82 -26.91
N LYS A 43 17.69 -27.38 -28.03
CA LYS A 43 19.15 -27.46 -28.24
C LYS A 43 19.94 -26.61 -27.24
N MET A 44 19.50 -25.38 -26.99
CA MET A 44 20.14 -24.47 -26.03
C MET A 44 20.06 -25.00 -24.60
N LEU A 45 18.90 -25.50 -24.17
CA LEU A 45 18.70 -26.07 -22.84
C LEU A 45 19.50 -27.35 -22.64
N LYS A 46 19.59 -28.21 -23.65
CA LYS A 46 20.41 -29.43 -23.59
C LYS A 46 21.91 -29.12 -23.47
N ALA A 47 22.40 -28.06 -24.11
CA ALA A 47 23.80 -27.63 -24.03
C ALA A 47 24.20 -27.05 -22.65
N VAL A 48 23.22 -26.66 -21.83
CA VAL A 48 23.45 -26.13 -20.48
C VAL A 48 22.95 -27.07 -19.37
N ALA A 49 22.45 -28.26 -19.73
CA ALA A 49 21.95 -29.26 -18.77
C ALA A 49 23.01 -29.74 -17.77
N ASP A 50 24.29 -29.75 -18.16
CA ASP A 50 25.40 -30.08 -17.26
C ASP A 50 25.77 -28.91 -16.32
N LYS A 51 25.28 -27.70 -16.61
CA LYS A 51 25.58 -26.46 -15.86
C LYS A 51 24.40 -25.97 -15.03
N VAL A 52 23.19 -26.44 -15.32
CA VAL A 52 21.93 -26.03 -14.69
C VAL A 52 21.16 -27.29 -14.33
N ASP A 53 20.96 -27.52 -13.04
CA ASP A 53 20.14 -28.65 -12.59
C ASP A 53 18.66 -28.31 -12.81
N PHE A 54 18.07 -28.82 -13.90
CA PHE A 54 16.67 -28.60 -14.23
C PHE A 54 15.68 -29.39 -13.34
N ASN A 55 16.14 -30.42 -12.62
CA ASN A 55 15.32 -31.29 -11.76
C ASN A 55 15.41 -30.93 -10.27
N ALA A 56 16.35 -30.07 -9.87
CA ALA A 56 16.28 -29.41 -8.56
C ALA A 56 15.01 -28.54 -8.51
N GLU A 57 13.93 -29.12 -7.97
CA GLU A 57 12.86 -28.39 -7.33
C GLU A 57 13.47 -27.63 -6.16
N LYS A 58 14.01 -26.44 -6.44
CA LYS A 58 13.78 -25.35 -5.50
C LYS A 58 12.28 -25.25 -5.40
N THR A 59 11.74 -25.61 -4.23
CA THR A 59 10.40 -25.26 -3.76
C THR A 59 10.07 -23.92 -4.40
N PRO A 60 8.95 -23.77 -5.12
CA PRO A 60 8.60 -22.49 -5.66
C PRO A 60 8.53 -21.55 -4.47
N GLU A 61 9.53 -20.67 -4.34
CA GLU A 61 9.40 -19.45 -3.59
C GLU A 61 8.14 -18.81 -4.14
N GLN A 62 7.06 -19.03 -3.41
CA GLN A 62 5.80 -18.37 -3.54
C GLN A 62 6.12 -16.90 -3.64
N SER A 63 6.08 -16.35 -4.85
CA SER A 63 5.75 -14.95 -5.10
C SER A 63 6.23 -14.00 -4.00
N LYS A 64 7.50 -14.11 -3.60
CA LYS A 64 8.11 -13.13 -2.72
C LYS A 64 8.39 -12.01 -3.71
N ALA A 65 7.49 -11.02 -3.72
CA ALA A 65 7.89 -9.68 -4.12
C ALA A 65 9.29 -9.48 -3.52
N PRO A 66 10.28 -9.01 -4.31
CA PRO A 66 11.66 -8.89 -3.83
C PRO A 66 11.58 -8.30 -2.45
N GLU A 67 12.07 -9.07 -1.47
CA GLU A 67 12.02 -8.69 -0.08
C GLU A 67 12.66 -7.31 -0.03
N ILE A 68 11.84 -6.28 0.17
CA ILE A 68 12.34 -4.93 0.41
C ILE A 68 13.29 -5.16 1.57
N PRO A 69 14.60 -4.97 1.37
CA PRO A 69 15.57 -5.49 2.30
C PRO A 69 15.20 -4.98 3.69
N GLU A 70 15.03 -5.89 4.66
CA GLU A 70 14.62 -5.53 6.03
C GLU A 70 15.57 -4.48 6.61
N LYS A 71 16.81 -4.50 6.10
CA LYS A 71 17.73 -3.37 6.11
C LYS A 71 17.64 -2.64 4.78
N GLY A 72 16.85 -1.56 4.73
CA GLY A 72 17.18 -0.47 3.81
C GLY A 72 18.67 -0.12 3.98
N PRO A 73 19.35 0.49 2.99
CA PRO A 73 20.71 0.97 3.23
C PRO A 73 20.68 1.69 4.57
N GLU A 74 21.53 1.27 5.51
CA GLU A 74 21.72 1.96 6.78
C GLU A 74 22.03 3.40 6.40
N ARG A 75 21.00 4.22 6.30
CA ARG A 75 21.16 5.65 6.29
C ARG A 75 21.68 5.88 7.68
N LYS A 76 22.99 6.13 7.78
CA LYS A 76 23.54 6.88 8.90
C LYS A 76 22.48 7.92 9.24
N ALA A 77 21.97 7.85 10.47
CA ALA A 77 20.97 8.78 10.97
C ALA A 77 21.34 10.17 10.46
N PRO A 78 20.39 10.96 9.92
CA PRO A 78 20.70 12.27 9.35
C PRO A 78 21.65 12.99 10.28
N GLU A 79 22.85 13.30 9.80
CA GLU A 79 23.92 13.84 10.62
C GLU A 79 23.36 15.10 11.31
N ILE A 80 23.15 15.01 12.62
CA ILE A 80 22.50 16.07 13.38
C ILE A 80 23.49 17.22 13.37
N LYS A 81 23.24 18.24 12.54
CA LYS A 81 24.00 19.48 12.55
C LYS A 81 23.85 20.11 13.95
N ASP A 82 24.97 20.17 14.65
CA ASP A 82 25.11 20.69 16.01
C ASP A 82 24.25 19.92 17.04
N PRO A 83 24.68 18.71 17.45
CA PRO A 83 23.91 17.86 18.35
C PRO A 83 23.65 18.49 19.72
N ASP A 84 24.57 19.36 20.18
CA ASP A 84 24.48 20.07 21.46
C ASP A 84 23.59 21.32 21.40
N SER A 85 23.08 21.69 20.22
CA SER A 85 22.13 22.80 20.10
C SER A 85 20.80 22.47 20.78
N PRO A 86 20.01 23.48 21.21
CA PRO A 86 18.67 23.26 21.73
C PRO A 86 17.77 22.50 20.75
N ALA A 87 16.96 21.58 21.27
CA ALA A 87 16.02 20.77 20.49
C ALA A 87 15.06 21.66 19.68
N THR A 88 14.82 21.26 18.44
CA THR A 88 13.94 22.01 17.53
C THR A 88 12.47 21.96 17.99
N LYS A 89 11.67 22.93 17.56
CA LYS A 89 10.22 22.96 17.85
C LYS A 89 9.51 21.67 17.43
N PHE A 90 9.92 21.09 16.29
CA PHE A 90 9.37 19.82 15.79
C PHE A 90 9.68 18.66 16.72
N GLN A 91 10.92 18.55 17.21
CA GLN A 91 11.32 17.51 18.15
C GLN A 91 10.60 17.64 19.50
N LYS A 92 10.50 18.86 20.05
CA LYS A 92 9.75 19.11 21.28
C LYS A 92 8.27 18.75 21.12
N ARG A 93 7.66 19.10 19.98
CA ARG A 93 6.27 18.72 19.68
C ARG A 93 6.07 17.20 19.62
N ALA A 94 6.95 16.47 18.92
CA ALA A 94 6.88 15.02 18.83
C ALA A 94 6.98 14.34 20.21
N LEU A 95 7.90 14.82 21.05
CA LEU A 95 8.04 14.31 22.42
C LEU A 95 6.81 14.68 23.29
N SER A 96 6.24 15.88 23.14
CA SER A 96 5.02 16.24 23.87
C SER A 96 3.82 15.39 23.45
N GLU A 97 3.70 15.07 22.16
CA GLU A 97 2.67 14.16 21.66
C GLU A 97 2.89 12.74 22.21
N ALA A 98 4.13 12.26 22.30
CA ALA A 98 4.46 10.97 22.91
C ALA A 98 4.12 10.90 24.41
N VAL A 99 4.39 11.96 25.16
CA VAL A 99 4.00 12.08 26.59
C VAL A 99 2.47 12.07 26.74
N LYS A 100 1.76 12.84 25.91
CA LYS A 100 0.29 12.87 25.92
C LYS A 100 -0.33 11.52 25.59
N ALA A 101 0.30 10.77 24.68
CA ALA A 101 -0.13 9.43 24.29
C ALA A 101 0.30 8.33 25.31
N GLY A 102 0.97 8.70 26.42
CA GLY A 102 1.40 7.76 27.45
C GLY A 102 2.55 6.85 27.03
N HIS A 103 3.22 7.15 25.91
CA HIS A 103 4.36 6.38 25.41
C HIS A 103 5.69 6.76 26.07
N MET A 104 5.68 7.80 26.90
CA MET A 104 6.84 8.41 27.52
C MET A 104 6.43 9.11 28.84
N GLU A 105 7.24 9.01 29.88
CA GLU A 105 7.07 9.84 31.08
C GLU A 105 7.45 11.30 30.80
N ALA A 106 6.67 12.22 31.37
CA ALA A 106 6.95 13.65 31.21
C ALA A 106 8.32 14.01 31.80
N LEU A 107 9.19 14.59 30.97
CA LEU A 107 10.45 15.12 31.47
C LEU A 107 10.19 16.30 32.42
N PRO A 108 10.96 16.44 33.51
CA PRO A 108 10.96 17.63 34.36
C PRO A 108 11.18 18.90 33.52
N GLU A 109 10.57 20.03 33.91
CA GLU A 109 10.66 21.28 33.14
C GLU A 109 12.10 21.72 32.86
N GLU A 110 13.01 21.48 33.80
CA GLU A 110 14.43 21.82 33.67
C GLU A 110 15.09 21.00 32.55
N GLN A 111 14.82 19.69 32.52
CA GLN A 111 15.33 18.79 31.48
C GLN A 111 14.67 19.08 30.12
N TRP A 112 13.40 19.46 30.11
CA TRP A 112 12.69 19.85 28.88
C TRP A 112 13.23 21.15 28.24
N LYS A 113 13.65 22.11 29.08
CA LYS A 113 14.27 23.36 28.65
C LYS A 113 15.70 23.14 28.16
N ALA A 114 16.47 22.29 28.84
CA ALA A 114 17.86 21.94 28.50
C ALA A 114 18.00 20.92 27.35
N LEU A 115 16.90 20.29 26.92
CA LEU A 115 16.91 19.23 25.92
C LEU A 115 17.61 19.64 24.62
N THR A 116 18.66 18.90 24.26
CA THR A 116 19.43 19.14 23.03
C THR A 116 18.83 18.43 21.81
N LYS A 117 19.21 18.82 20.59
CA LYS A 117 18.77 18.16 19.35
C LYS A 117 19.19 16.70 19.32
N GLY A 118 20.40 16.40 19.78
CA GLY A 118 20.96 15.05 19.83
C GLY A 118 20.17 14.14 20.76
N GLU A 119 19.92 14.59 21.99
CA GLU A 119 19.12 13.85 22.98
C GLU A 119 17.68 13.67 22.51
N ALA A 120 17.03 14.74 22.04
CA ALA A 120 15.67 14.66 21.54
C ALA A 120 15.55 13.68 20.36
N SER A 121 16.52 13.67 19.45
CA SER A 121 16.54 12.75 18.32
C SER A 121 16.74 11.30 18.75
N LYS A 122 17.60 11.04 19.75
CA LYS A 122 17.77 9.69 20.31
C LYS A 122 16.48 9.20 20.95
N ILE A 123 15.85 10.01 21.80
CA ILE A 123 14.58 9.68 22.45
C ILE A 123 13.50 9.39 21.42
N ILE A 124 13.34 10.25 20.39
CA ILE A 124 12.37 10.02 19.32
C ILE A 124 12.66 8.72 18.55
N THR A 125 13.93 8.42 18.30
CA THR A 125 14.34 7.17 17.62
C THR A 125 14.02 5.96 18.47
N GLU A 126 14.31 5.99 19.77
CA GLU A 126 13.96 4.91 20.71
C GLU A 126 12.45 4.74 20.86
N LEU A 127 11.68 5.83 20.87
CA LEU A 127 10.22 5.79 20.89
C LEU A 127 9.67 5.15 19.62
N HIS A 128 10.17 5.55 18.45
CA HIS A 128 9.78 4.96 17.17
C HIS A 128 10.21 3.48 17.05
N ALA A 129 11.32 3.09 17.66
CA ALA A 129 11.77 1.69 17.67
C ALA A 129 10.88 0.78 18.55
N LYS A 130 10.26 1.34 19.59
CA LYS A 130 9.31 0.63 20.47
C LYS A 130 7.88 0.62 19.95
N GLN A 131 7.55 1.49 19.00
CA GLN A 131 6.22 1.55 18.38
C GLN A 131 6.19 0.72 17.09
N PRO A 132 5.04 0.11 16.74
CA PRO A 132 4.86 -0.45 15.41
C PRO A 132 5.06 0.68 14.38
N PRO A 133 5.76 0.42 13.27
CA PRO A 133 6.14 1.47 12.34
C PRO A 133 4.89 2.11 11.76
N ALA A 134 4.81 3.45 11.87
CA ALA A 134 3.62 4.19 11.46
C ALA A 134 3.22 3.84 10.02
N PRO A 135 1.93 3.59 9.75
CA PRO A 135 1.48 3.24 8.41
C PRO A 135 1.77 4.38 7.42
N ALA A 136 1.96 4.02 6.15
CA ALA A 136 2.18 4.96 5.07
C ALA A 136 0.99 5.92 4.93
N THR A 137 1.28 7.20 4.68
CA THR A 137 0.24 8.20 4.48
C THR A 137 -0.48 7.98 3.16
N GLU A 138 -1.74 8.44 3.04
CA GLU A 138 -2.49 8.32 1.78
C GLU A 138 -1.76 8.95 0.59
N SER A 139 -1.09 10.08 0.80
CA SER A 139 -0.29 10.73 -0.24
C SER A 139 0.90 9.87 -0.68
N GLN A 140 1.57 9.19 0.26
CA GLN A 140 2.64 8.25 -0.08
C GLN A 140 2.09 7.06 -0.86
N MET A 141 0.95 6.52 -0.43
CA MET A 141 0.29 5.39 -1.08
C MET A 141 -0.12 5.74 -2.52
N LYS A 142 -0.72 6.92 -2.75
CA LYS A 142 -1.05 7.42 -4.10
C LYS A 142 0.18 7.58 -4.99
N GLU A 143 1.27 8.11 -4.45
CA GLU A 143 2.52 8.26 -5.21
C GLU A 143 3.11 6.89 -5.58
N ILE A 144 3.09 5.93 -4.65
CA ILE A 144 3.54 4.55 -4.93
C ILE A 144 2.67 3.91 -6.01
N GLU A 145 1.35 4.06 -5.93
CA GLU A 145 0.43 3.53 -6.93
C GLU A 145 0.72 4.11 -8.32
N LYS A 146 0.97 5.41 -8.42
CA LYS A 146 1.40 6.06 -9.66
C LYS A 146 2.73 5.50 -10.16
N LEU A 147 3.72 5.35 -9.30
CA LEU A 147 5.03 4.82 -9.67
C LEU A 147 4.96 3.34 -10.11
N VAL A 148 4.06 2.54 -9.51
CA VAL A 148 3.79 1.18 -9.99
C VAL A 148 3.13 1.22 -11.36
N LYS A 149 2.10 2.07 -11.54
CA LYS A 149 1.41 2.26 -12.83
C LYS A 149 2.34 2.72 -13.95
N ASP A 150 3.33 3.54 -13.63
CA ASP A 150 4.31 4.03 -14.60
C ASP A 150 5.45 3.03 -14.86
N GLY A 151 5.43 1.88 -14.15
CA GLY A 151 6.44 0.84 -14.22
C GLY A 151 7.79 1.24 -13.63
N ARG A 152 7.79 2.21 -12.71
CA ARG A 152 9.00 2.73 -12.05
C ARG A 152 9.36 1.94 -10.79
N ILE A 153 8.39 1.26 -10.19
CA ILE A 153 8.59 0.31 -9.09
C ILE A 153 7.73 -0.94 -9.31
N TYR A 154 8.11 -2.05 -8.68
CA TYR A 154 7.47 -3.35 -8.87
C TYR A 154 6.05 -3.36 -8.31
N PRO A 155 5.11 -4.08 -8.96
CA PRO A 155 3.80 -4.34 -8.38
C PRO A 155 3.95 -5.21 -7.11
N MET A 156 3.08 -4.99 -6.12
CA MET A 156 3.09 -5.73 -4.85
C MET A 156 1.69 -6.16 -4.44
N LYS A 157 1.55 -7.21 -3.61
CA LYS A 157 0.22 -7.66 -3.18
C LYS A 157 -0.53 -6.54 -2.44
N THR A 158 -1.87 -6.55 -2.54
CA THR A 158 -2.72 -5.53 -1.90
C THR A 158 -2.50 -5.44 -0.41
N GLU A 159 -2.35 -6.58 0.26
CA GLU A 159 -1.98 -6.68 1.68
C GLU A 159 -0.66 -5.97 1.97
N THR A 160 0.40 -6.32 1.23
CA THR A 160 1.74 -5.73 1.40
C THR A 160 1.73 -4.23 1.22
N PHE A 161 0.98 -3.74 0.23
CA PHE A 161 0.85 -2.30 0.01
C PHE A 161 0.12 -1.61 1.16
N ASN A 162 -1.02 -2.16 1.59
CA ASN A 162 -1.82 -1.59 2.67
C ASN A 162 -1.11 -1.66 4.02
N SER A 163 -0.19 -2.60 4.20
CA SER A 163 0.68 -2.73 5.37
C SER A 163 2.01 -1.99 5.24
N LEU A 164 2.20 -1.12 4.24
CA LEU A 164 3.44 -0.36 4.10
C LEU A 164 3.59 0.61 5.27
N SER A 165 4.78 0.61 5.88
CA SER A 165 5.16 1.69 6.80
C SER A 165 5.57 2.95 6.04
N LYS A 166 5.52 4.09 6.73
CA LYS A 166 5.96 5.39 6.22
C LYS A 166 7.40 5.38 5.69
N ASP A 167 8.29 4.62 6.33
CA ASP A 167 9.71 4.52 5.94
C ASP A 167 9.90 3.65 4.70
N LYS A 168 9.23 2.49 4.65
CA LYS A 168 9.24 1.62 3.46
C LYS A 168 8.62 2.33 2.27
N ALA A 169 7.50 3.02 2.49
CA ALA A 169 6.84 3.83 1.47
C ALA A 169 7.74 4.95 0.94
N SER A 170 8.40 5.70 1.83
CA SER A 170 9.34 6.76 1.42
C SER A 170 10.52 6.21 0.61
N THR A 171 11.03 5.03 0.99
CA THR A 171 12.12 4.36 0.27
C THR A 171 11.67 3.97 -1.14
N LEU A 172 10.48 3.36 -1.27
CA LEU A 172 9.91 2.99 -2.57
C LEU A 172 9.69 4.21 -3.47
N ILE A 173 9.19 5.32 -2.93
CA ILE A 173 9.03 6.57 -3.67
C ILE A 173 10.38 7.09 -4.16
N GLY A 174 11.41 7.05 -3.30
CA GLY A 174 12.77 7.43 -3.67
C GLY A 174 13.32 6.61 -4.84
N ILE A 175 13.18 5.27 -4.77
CA ILE A 175 13.56 4.35 -5.85
C ILE A 175 12.79 4.68 -7.13
N GLY A 176 11.48 4.85 -7.04
CA GLY A 176 10.64 5.14 -8.20
C GLY A 176 10.98 6.47 -8.86
N ARG A 177 11.29 7.52 -8.08
CA ARG A 177 11.73 8.82 -8.61
C ARG A 177 13.09 8.73 -9.28
N MET A 178 14.03 7.97 -8.71
CA MET A 178 15.33 7.72 -9.33
C MET A 178 15.15 6.96 -10.66
N ASN A 179 14.32 5.92 -10.67
CA ASN A 179 14.00 5.18 -11.90
C ASN A 179 13.29 6.06 -12.94
N GLN A 180 12.42 6.97 -12.51
CA GLN A 180 11.79 7.94 -13.39
C GLN A 180 12.82 8.89 -14.02
N GLY A 181 13.73 9.45 -13.23
CA GLY A 181 14.81 10.32 -13.72
C GLY A 181 15.76 9.61 -14.69
N ASN A 182 16.06 8.34 -14.43
CA ASN A 182 16.90 7.51 -15.27
C ASN A 182 16.14 6.80 -16.41
N ASN A 183 14.83 7.06 -16.54
CA ASN A 183 13.90 6.39 -17.45
C ASN A 183 13.95 4.84 -17.42
N ILE A 184 14.25 4.28 -16.25
CA ILE A 184 14.27 2.84 -16.01
C ILE A 184 12.83 2.34 -15.79
N ARG A 185 12.48 1.21 -16.42
CA ARG A 185 11.28 0.45 -16.09
C ARG A 185 11.69 -0.85 -15.42
N VAL A 186 10.99 -1.19 -14.33
CA VAL A 186 11.28 -2.41 -13.58
C VAL A 186 10.77 -3.66 -14.32
N GLU A 187 11.50 -4.76 -14.20
CA GLU A 187 11.07 -6.05 -14.74
C GLU A 187 9.84 -6.58 -13.97
N GLY A 188 8.92 -7.27 -14.66
CA GLY A 188 7.67 -7.72 -14.03
C GLY A 188 6.64 -6.60 -13.82
N TYR A 189 6.80 -5.44 -14.47
CA TYR A 189 5.76 -4.42 -14.57
C TYR A 189 4.46 -5.03 -15.11
N ASP A 190 3.39 -4.88 -14.34
CA ASP A 190 2.04 -5.30 -14.69
C ASP A 190 1.18 -4.05 -14.94
N PRO A 191 0.81 -3.75 -16.20
CA PRO A 191 0.00 -2.58 -16.52
C PRO A 191 -1.42 -2.64 -15.94
N ASP A 192 -1.90 -3.84 -15.60
CA ASP A 192 -3.24 -4.07 -15.06
C ASP A 192 -3.25 -4.10 -13.53
N TYR A 193 -2.10 -3.82 -12.89
CA TYR A 193 -1.96 -3.80 -11.43
C TYR A 193 -3.01 -2.93 -10.72
N VAL A 194 -3.14 -1.67 -11.14
CA VAL A 194 -4.11 -0.72 -10.57
C VAL A 194 -5.54 -1.16 -10.91
N SER A 195 -5.74 -1.68 -12.13
CA SER A 195 -7.04 -2.18 -12.59
C SER A 195 -7.55 -3.33 -11.72
N ARG A 196 -6.69 -4.28 -11.34
CA ARG A 196 -7.05 -5.38 -10.44
C ARG A 196 -7.42 -4.89 -9.05
N ARG A 197 -6.74 -3.85 -8.54
CA ARG A 197 -7.05 -3.30 -7.22
C ARG A 197 -8.41 -2.59 -7.18
N ASN A 198 -8.84 -2.05 -8.31
CA ASN A 198 -10.15 -1.44 -8.47
C ASN A 198 -11.27 -2.47 -8.74
N GLN A 199 -10.96 -3.77 -8.78
CA GLN A 199 -11.99 -4.82 -8.87
C GLN A 199 -12.77 -4.91 -7.55
N PRO A 200 -13.98 -5.49 -7.58
CA PRO A 200 -14.73 -5.81 -6.37
C PRO A 200 -13.94 -6.71 -5.41
N MET A 201 -14.23 -6.58 -4.11
CA MET A 201 -13.63 -7.39 -3.04
C MET A 201 -13.66 -8.89 -3.34
N THR A 202 -12.61 -9.60 -2.92
CA THR A 202 -12.61 -11.07 -2.92
C THR A 202 -13.49 -11.63 -1.80
N GLU A 203 -13.90 -12.90 -1.90
CA GLU A 203 -14.68 -13.57 -0.83
C GLU A 203 -13.90 -13.68 0.48
N GLU A 204 -12.58 -13.85 0.41
CA GLU A 204 -11.68 -13.84 1.56
C GLU A 204 -11.73 -12.47 2.28
N GLN A 205 -11.63 -11.38 1.52
CA GLN A 205 -11.73 -10.03 2.07
C GLN A 205 -13.09 -9.75 2.70
N LYS A 206 -14.18 -10.22 2.07
CA LYS A 206 -15.54 -10.12 2.64
C LYS A 206 -15.65 -10.87 3.97
N THR A 207 -15.05 -12.05 4.04
CA THR A 207 -15.07 -12.89 5.26
C THR A 207 -14.30 -12.21 6.39
N GLU A 208 -13.10 -11.71 6.10
CA GLU A 208 -12.26 -11.04 7.09
C GLU A 208 -12.89 -9.71 7.58
N LEU A 209 -13.47 -8.91 6.69
CA LEU A 209 -14.19 -7.70 7.08
C LEU A 209 -15.40 -8.01 7.98
N LYS A 210 -16.16 -9.07 7.68
CA LYS A 210 -17.28 -9.50 8.54
C LYS A 210 -16.78 -9.89 9.94
N ARG A 211 -15.66 -10.61 10.02
CA ARG A 211 -15.03 -11.01 11.29
C ARG A 211 -14.64 -9.78 12.11
N LEU A 212 -13.87 -8.87 11.50
CA LEU A 212 -13.38 -7.66 12.16
C LEU A 212 -14.50 -6.71 12.59
N VAL A 213 -15.62 -6.65 11.86
CA VAL A 213 -16.81 -5.90 12.28
C VAL A 213 -17.53 -6.61 13.44
N ALA A 214 -17.68 -7.93 13.39
CA ALA A 214 -18.32 -8.71 14.46
C ALA A 214 -17.52 -8.67 15.77
N GLU A 215 -16.19 -8.61 15.69
CA GLU A 215 -15.27 -8.47 16.82
C GLU A 215 -15.11 -7.01 17.28
N ASN A 216 -15.89 -6.07 16.74
CA ASN A 216 -15.82 -4.64 17.02
C ASN A 216 -14.41 -4.02 16.81
N ARG A 217 -13.56 -4.65 15.99
CA ARG A 217 -12.26 -4.10 15.56
C ARG A 217 -12.45 -3.06 14.46
N LEU A 218 -13.51 -3.19 13.67
CA LEU A 218 -13.95 -2.21 12.68
C LEU A 218 -15.36 -1.70 12.97
N ASN A 219 -15.59 -0.44 12.59
CA ASN A 219 -16.94 0.12 12.63
C ASN A 219 -17.82 -0.54 11.57
N PRO A 220 -19.14 -0.68 11.82
CA PRO A 220 -20.07 -1.20 10.83
C PRO A 220 -19.95 -0.46 9.50
N ILE A 221 -19.90 -1.23 8.41
CA ILE A 221 -19.80 -0.74 7.05
C ILE A 221 -21.22 -0.68 6.49
N SER A 222 -21.62 0.46 5.92
CA SER A 222 -22.94 0.59 5.29
C SER A 222 -23.08 -0.32 4.09
N ARG A 223 -24.32 -0.72 3.75
CA ARG A 223 -24.60 -1.62 2.63
C ARG A 223 -24.06 -1.09 1.30
N ASP A 224 -24.28 0.19 1.02
CA ASP A 224 -23.85 0.81 -0.24
C ASP A 224 -22.32 0.83 -0.33
N LYS A 225 -21.65 1.24 0.76
CA LYS A 225 -20.19 1.22 0.84
C LYS A 225 -19.64 -0.20 0.70
N TRP A 226 -20.35 -1.21 1.21
CA TRP A 226 -19.96 -2.62 1.06
C TRP A 226 -20.08 -3.11 -0.39
N GLN A 227 -21.10 -2.67 -1.13
CA GLN A 227 -21.33 -3.07 -2.51
C GLN A 227 -20.30 -2.46 -3.46
N ASP A 228 -19.92 -1.20 -3.24
CA ASP A 228 -18.99 -0.46 -4.10
C ASP A 228 -17.52 -0.63 -3.67
N MET A 229 -17.25 -1.40 -2.62
CA MET A 229 -15.90 -1.53 -2.08
C MET A 229 -14.98 -2.29 -3.05
N THR A 230 -13.84 -1.69 -3.35
CA THR A 230 -12.80 -2.33 -4.16
C THR A 230 -11.91 -3.24 -3.31
N GLN A 231 -11.13 -4.12 -3.95
CA GLN A 231 -10.11 -4.92 -3.25
C GLN A 231 -9.11 -4.03 -2.50
N GLY A 232 -8.77 -2.87 -3.07
CA GLY A 232 -7.90 -1.89 -2.42
C GLY A 232 -8.49 -1.35 -1.14
N ASP A 233 -9.75 -0.91 -1.17
CA ASP A 233 -10.41 -0.30 -0.02
C ASP A 233 -10.69 -1.31 1.10
N ALA A 234 -11.10 -2.52 0.72
CA ALA A 234 -11.27 -3.61 1.68
C ALA A 234 -9.96 -3.97 2.37
N GLY A 235 -8.87 -4.09 1.60
CA GLY A 235 -7.56 -4.38 2.18
C GLY A 235 -7.08 -3.30 3.17
N LYS A 236 -7.40 -2.02 2.95
CA LYS A 236 -7.08 -0.95 3.90
C LYS A 236 -7.84 -1.12 5.21
N LEU A 237 -9.14 -1.42 5.13
CA LEU A 237 -9.98 -1.62 6.31
C LEU A 237 -9.54 -2.87 7.09
N ILE A 238 -9.27 -3.97 6.40
CA ILE A 238 -8.75 -5.20 7.02
C ILE A 238 -7.47 -4.90 7.78
N TYR A 239 -6.52 -4.21 7.15
CA TYR A 239 -5.27 -3.84 7.81
C TYR A 239 -5.50 -3.02 9.08
N VAL A 240 -6.37 -2.01 9.04
CA VAL A 240 -6.72 -1.21 10.23
C VAL A 240 -7.33 -2.09 11.34
N GLY A 241 -8.23 -3.01 10.98
CA GLY A 241 -8.84 -3.94 11.94
C GLY A 241 -7.81 -4.89 12.57
N GLN A 242 -6.88 -5.41 11.77
CA GLN A 242 -5.79 -6.27 12.25
C GLN A 242 -4.80 -5.52 13.16
N GLN A 243 -4.50 -4.25 12.86
CA GLN A 243 -3.68 -3.42 13.76
C GLN A 243 -4.35 -3.24 15.12
N ARG A 244 -5.66 -3.00 15.14
CA ARG A 244 -6.44 -2.89 16.38
C ARG A 244 -6.53 -4.21 17.12
N GLU A 245 -6.69 -5.31 16.40
CA GLU A 245 -6.62 -6.66 16.99
C GLU A 245 -5.28 -6.91 17.66
N ALA A 246 -4.16 -6.62 16.97
CA ALA A 246 -2.82 -6.77 17.52
C ALA A 246 -2.58 -5.86 18.75
N ALA A 247 -3.16 -4.67 18.76
CA ALA A 247 -3.13 -3.75 19.89
C ALA A 247 -4.17 -4.08 20.99
N ASN A 248 -5.02 -5.09 20.76
CA ASN A 248 -6.20 -5.39 21.55
C ASN A 248 -7.16 -4.19 21.77
N GLU A 249 -7.22 -3.28 20.81
CA GLU A 249 -8.06 -2.08 20.81
C GLU A 249 -9.39 -2.32 20.06
N LEU A 250 -10.45 -1.63 20.48
CA LEU A 250 -11.74 -1.64 19.78
C LEU A 250 -11.83 -0.46 18.81
N ALA A 251 -12.74 -0.55 17.84
CA ALA A 251 -13.05 0.58 16.99
C ALA A 251 -13.60 1.75 17.83
N PRO A 252 -13.21 3.00 17.53
CA PRO A 252 -13.76 4.16 18.22
C PRO A 252 -15.25 4.28 17.90
N GLU A 253 -16.05 4.55 18.94
CA GLU A 253 -17.48 4.82 18.78
C GLU A 253 -17.67 5.97 17.78
N ARG A 254 -18.57 5.80 16.82
CA ARG A 254 -18.87 6.86 15.85
C ARG A 254 -19.48 8.05 16.60
N ASP A 255 -18.77 9.18 16.61
CA ASP A 255 -19.40 10.47 16.88
C ASP A 255 -20.50 10.71 15.83
N ARG A 256 -21.76 10.73 16.29
CA ARG A 256 -22.95 10.93 15.45
C ARG A 256 -23.03 12.30 14.79
N THR A 257 -22.02 13.16 14.92
CA THR A 257 -21.99 14.52 14.41
C THR A 257 -21.70 14.62 12.91
N HIS A 258 -20.99 13.66 12.31
CA HIS A 258 -20.65 13.71 10.88
C HIS A 258 -21.70 13.10 9.92
N GLU A 259 -22.76 12.47 10.42
CA GLU A 259 -23.85 11.97 9.55
C GLU A 259 -24.88 13.05 9.18
N ARG A 260 -24.81 14.25 9.76
CA ARG A 260 -25.78 15.34 9.48
C ARG A 260 -25.44 16.22 8.27
N GLU A 261 -24.21 16.18 7.75
CA GLU A 261 -23.82 17.02 6.60
C GLU A 261 -24.12 16.42 5.22
N ASN A 262 -24.56 15.15 5.14
CA ASN A 262 -24.92 14.49 3.87
C ASN A 262 -26.30 13.80 3.90
N ALA A 263 -27.18 14.18 4.82
CA ALA A 263 -28.59 13.84 4.67
C ALA A 263 -29.19 14.73 3.56
N PRO A 264 -29.81 14.18 2.50
CA PRO A 264 -30.61 15.00 1.60
C PRO A 264 -31.67 15.71 2.45
N GLU A 265 -31.78 17.04 2.30
CA GLU A 265 -32.82 17.83 2.96
C GLU A 265 -34.18 17.15 2.72
N PRO A 266 -34.99 16.91 3.75
CA PRO A 266 -36.34 16.41 3.52
C PRO A 266 -37.07 17.43 2.65
N GLU A 267 -37.48 17.01 1.45
CA GLU A 267 -38.27 17.80 0.52
C GLU A 267 -39.40 18.47 1.30
N LYS A 268 -39.36 19.81 1.37
CA LYS A 268 -40.46 20.62 1.89
C LYS A 268 -41.67 20.31 1.03
N ASN A 269 -42.55 19.51 1.59
CA ASN A 269 -43.86 19.15 1.07
C ASN A 269 -44.62 20.46 0.74
N VAL A 270 -44.66 20.82 -0.54
CA VAL A 270 -45.36 22.01 -1.02
C VAL A 270 -46.86 21.75 -0.83
N PRO A 271 -47.60 22.54 -0.03
CA PRO A 271 -49.02 22.34 0.12
C PRO A 271 -49.72 22.62 -1.21
N LYS A 272 -50.43 21.61 -1.72
CA LYS A 272 -51.32 21.70 -2.88
C LYS A 272 -52.30 22.86 -2.69
N ARG A 273 -52.31 23.81 -3.64
CA ARG A 273 -53.37 24.83 -3.74
C ARG A 273 -54.74 24.15 -3.86
N PRO A 274 -55.77 24.59 -3.12
CA PRO A 274 -57.13 24.16 -3.37
C PRO A 274 -57.65 24.78 -4.69
N ALA A 275 -58.36 23.97 -5.48
CA ALA A 275 -59.04 24.40 -6.69
C ALA A 275 -60.17 25.41 -6.36
N PRO A 276 -60.41 26.42 -7.19
CA PRO A 276 -61.49 27.38 -6.95
C PRO A 276 -62.86 26.74 -7.27
N SER A 277 -63.74 26.75 -6.28
CA SER A 277 -65.17 26.42 -6.40
C SER A 277 -65.89 27.43 -7.28
N ARG A 278 -66.60 26.91 -8.30
CA ARG A 278 -67.45 27.63 -9.23
C ARG A 278 -68.92 27.43 -8.83
N ALA A 279 -69.57 28.50 -8.38
CA ALA A 279 -71.01 28.77 -8.26
C ALA A 279 -71.10 30.03 -7.36
N ASP A 280 -71.80 31.13 -7.65
CA ASP A 280 -73.06 31.30 -8.37
C ASP A 280 -73.11 32.65 -9.09
N ASP A 281 -73.83 32.63 -10.21
CA ASP A 281 -74.35 33.78 -10.95
C ASP A 281 -75.75 34.11 -10.42
N MET A 282 -76.21 35.33 -10.71
CA MET A 282 -77.54 35.96 -10.53
C MET A 282 -77.71 36.99 -9.39
N PRO A 283 -78.55 38.03 -9.57
CA PRO A 283 -79.13 38.60 -10.81
C PRO A 283 -79.05 40.15 -10.88
N MET A 284 -79.18 40.69 -12.11
CA MET A 284 -79.99 41.86 -12.48
C MET A 284 -80.23 41.84 -13.98
#